data_AF-D6XT73-F1
#
_entry.id   AF-D6XT73-F1
#
_cell.length_a   1.000
_cell.length_b   1.000
_cell.length_c   1.000
_cell.angle_alpha   90.00
_cell.angle_beta   90.00
_cell.angle_gamma   90.00
#
_symmetry.space_group_name_H-M   'P 1'
#
loop_
_entity.id
_entity.type
_entity.pdbx_description
1 polymer ?
#
loop_
_entity_poly.entity_id
_entity_poly.type
_entity_poly.pdbx_seq_one_letter_code
_entity_poly.pdbx_strand_id
1 'polypeptide(L)'
;MEGCIHCQRNVLIEDGGTLIIATDQQKNAQAYSDILSKYRIQNQVKNAYIHIEYDLIVQVQAVTALLDDHIEEKDKERMRGNIVVEKDLPDFVHFPLYPYKELEYRIRYPQYVNIIQNKRFTSHMQPIFCTKEGSVYGYEFLLRPSDDAYPFFPGELFSFSQRSGMQSMLDSHARINAIRTGSERLKDEKIFINFLPSSIYDPAHCLKSTFEAANTYNVNPERLVFEVVETEKIVDVAHLKNIFYHYQNAGVKVALDDIGTGYATIDMLKQLNPDYAKIDRSLIQDCHQHPDKIARIQAISEVAKAQGTLLLGEGIETKEEYETVKSLVDYTQGYYFAKPQAEPFAG
;
A
#
# COMPACT_ATOMS: atom_id res chain seq x y z
N MET A 1 7.67 -11.96 -20.65
CA MET A 1 8.74 -11.48 -19.73
C MET A 1 8.05 -11.03 -18.47
N GLU A 2 8.30 -11.75 -17.37
CA GLU A 2 7.52 -11.73 -16.13
C GLU A 2 7.69 -10.40 -15.38
N GLY A 3 6.59 -9.88 -14.83
CA GLY A 3 6.64 -8.66 -14.00
C GLY A 3 7.26 -8.94 -12.63
N CYS A 4 7.12 -8.01 -11.69
CA CYS A 4 7.61 -8.22 -10.33
C CYS A 4 6.92 -9.45 -9.69
N ILE A 5 7.71 -10.44 -9.27
CA ILE A 5 7.20 -11.68 -8.65
C ILE A 5 6.38 -11.42 -7.39
N HIS A 6 6.71 -10.35 -6.65
CA HIS A 6 5.97 -9.93 -5.45
C HIS A 6 4.61 -9.30 -5.78
N CYS A 7 4.42 -8.81 -7.00
CA CYS A 7 3.16 -8.20 -7.44
C CYS A 7 2.21 -9.21 -8.12
N GLN A 8 2.72 -10.34 -8.61
CA GLN A 8 1.97 -11.23 -9.51
C GLN A 8 1.65 -12.62 -8.94
N ARG A 9 2.17 -12.97 -7.76
CA ARG A 9 2.02 -14.31 -7.22
C ARG A 9 0.71 -14.47 -6.44
N ASN A 10 -0.24 -15.17 -7.04
CA ASN A 10 -1.51 -15.51 -6.41
C ASN A 10 -1.30 -16.36 -5.14
N VAL A 11 -2.04 -16.02 -4.09
CA VAL A 11 -2.20 -16.85 -2.91
C VAL A 11 -3.47 -17.68 -3.12
N LEU A 12 -3.35 -18.99 -2.91
CA LEU A 12 -4.48 -19.92 -2.98
C LEU A 12 -5.02 -20.10 -1.58
N ILE A 13 -6.24 -19.60 -1.34
CA ILE A 13 -6.99 -19.76 -0.09
C ILE A 13 -8.38 -20.25 -0.48
N GLU A 14 -8.47 -21.54 -0.79
CA GLU A 14 -9.65 -22.19 -1.34
C GLU A 14 -9.94 -23.50 -0.59
N ASP A 15 -11.18 -24.00 -0.74
CA ASP A 15 -11.60 -25.29 -0.24
C ASP A 15 -10.95 -26.43 -1.04
N GLY A 16 -10.57 -27.50 -0.35
CA GLY A 16 -9.92 -28.66 -0.94
C GLY A 16 -8.44 -28.44 -1.25
N GLY A 17 -7.57 -29.08 -0.48
CA GLY A 17 -6.13 -29.02 -0.74
C GLY A 17 -5.27 -29.63 0.36
N THR A 18 -3.99 -29.26 0.34
CA THR A 18 -3.00 -29.64 1.34
C THR A 18 -2.35 -28.38 1.93
N LEU A 19 -2.45 -28.21 3.25
CA LEU A 19 -1.64 -27.26 4.00
C LEU A 19 -0.28 -27.90 4.27
N ILE A 20 0.78 -27.18 3.91
CA ILE A 20 2.16 -27.61 4.10
C ILE A 20 2.82 -26.65 5.06
N ILE A 21 3.35 -27.18 6.16
CA ILE A 21 4.11 -26.42 7.15
C ILE A 21 5.54 -26.96 7.17
N ALA A 22 6.50 -26.14 6.78
CA ALA A 22 7.91 -26.42 6.86
C ALA A 22 8.50 -25.85 8.16
N THR A 23 9.36 -26.63 8.80
CA THR A 23 10.10 -26.26 10.00
C THR A 23 11.60 -26.23 9.72
N ASP A 24 12.40 -25.70 10.63
CA ASP A 24 13.87 -25.67 10.52
C ASP A 24 14.51 -27.05 10.74
N GLN A 25 13.85 -27.94 11.49
CA GLN A 25 14.34 -29.26 11.83
C GLN A 25 13.23 -30.32 11.80
N GLN A 26 13.53 -31.51 11.28
CA GLN A 26 12.60 -32.64 11.29
C GLN A 26 12.02 -32.97 12.67
N LYS A 27 12.81 -32.79 13.74
CA LYS A 27 12.33 -32.99 15.11
C LYS A 27 11.18 -32.04 15.47
N ASN A 28 11.24 -30.78 14.99
CA ASN A 28 10.20 -29.79 15.23
C ASN A 28 8.94 -30.13 14.43
N ALA A 29 9.10 -30.55 13.16
CA ALA A 29 7.98 -31.05 12.36
C ALA A 29 7.24 -32.20 13.08
N GLN A 30 7.98 -33.18 13.62
CA GLN A 30 7.37 -34.27 14.39
C GLN A 30 6.68 -33.78 15.66
N ALA A 31 7.32 -32.91 16.44
CA ALA A 31 6.73 -32.39 17.67
C ALA A 31 5.42 -31.62 17.41
N TYR A 32 5.35 -30.82 16.34
CA TYR A 32 4.15 -30.08 15.97
C TYR A 32 3.07 -30.99 15.37
N SER A 33 3.46 -32.00 14.59
CA SER A 33 2.58 -33.08 14.13
C SER A 33 1.91 -33.83 15.30
N ASP A 34 2.66 -34.11 16.38
CA ASP A 34 2.13 -34.77 17.57
C ASP A 34 1.08 -33.89 18.28
N ILE A 35 1.25 -32.55 18.26
CA ILE A 35 0.24 -31.61 18.76
C ILE A 35 -1.04 -31.74 17.94
N LEU A 36 -0.96 -31.65 16.62
CA LEU A 36 -2.12 -31.80 15.73
C LEU A 36 -2.84 -33.14 15.93
N SER A 37 -2.07 -34.22 16.09
CA SER A 37 -2.60 -35.57 16.27
C SER A 37 -3.38 -35.74 17.58
N LYS A 38 -2.99 -35.05 18.67
CA LYS A 38 -3.75 -35.01 19.93
C LYS A 38 -5.17 -34.45 19.75
N TYR A 39 -5.35 -33.57 18.78
CA TYR A 39 -6.63 -32.97 18.42
C TYR A 39 -7.33 -33.70 17.26
N ARG A 40 -6.87 -34.92 16.93
CA ARG A 40 -7.43 -35.78 15.87
C ARG A 40 -7.35 -35.18 14.46
N ILE A 41 -6.42 -34.25 14.24
CA ILE A 41 -6.14 -33.71 12.91
C ILE A 41 -5.21 -34.69 12.19
N GLN A 42 -5.69 -35.27 11.09
CA GLN A 42 -4.87 -36.15 10.26
C GLN A 42 -3.76 -35.34 9.59
N ASN A 43 -2.54 -35.84 9.68
CA ASN A 43 -1.37 -35.18 9.11
C ASN A 43 -0.26 -36.21 8.86
N GLN A 44 0.69 -35.86 7.99
CA GLN A 44 1.86 -36.69 7.69
C GLN A 44 3.13 -35.85 7.76
N VAL A 45 4.17 -36.39 8.39
CA VAL A 45 5.49 -35.76 8.43
C VAL A 45 6.38 -36.39 7.36
N LYS A 46 6.92 -35.56 6.47
CA LYS A 46 7.93 -35.94 5.49
C LYS A 46 9.13 -35.00 5.65
N ASN A 47 10.27 -35.52 6.10
CA ASN A 47 11.44 -34.69 6.44
C ASN A 47 11.06 -33.58 7.45
N ALA A 48 11.30 -32.30 7.12
CA ALA A 48 10.95 -31.16 7.95
C ALA A 48 9.56 -30.55 7.64
N TYR A 49 8.72 -31.27 6.90
CA TYR A 49 7.42 -30.81 6.42
C TYR A 49 6.28 -31.58 7.07
N ILE A 50 5.23 -30.86 7.46
CA ILE A 50 3.95 -31.39 7.93
C ILE A 50 2.93 -31.15 6.84
N HIS A 51 2.30 -32.21 6.36
CA HIS A 51 1.25 -32.20 5.36
C HIS A 51 -0.09 -32.45 6.04
N ILE A 52 -1.03 -31.53 5.86
CA ILE A 52 -2.40 -31.62 6.39
C ILE A 52 -3.37 -31.47 5.23
N GLU A 53 -4.02 -32.56 4.85
CA GLU A 53 -5.10 -32.52 3.87
C GLU A 53 -6.36 -31.93 4.49
N TYR A 54 -7.09 -31.15 3.70
CA TYR A 54 -8.32 -30.52 4.14
C TYR A 54 -9.31 -30.43 2.98
N ASP A 55 -10.59 -30.35 3.33
CA ASP A 55 -11.71 -30.15 2.39
C ASP A 55 -12.25 -28.73 2.47
N LEU A 56 -12.25 -28.12 3.65
CA LEU A 56 -12.75 -26.76 3.87
C LEU A 56 -11.68 -25.88 4.49
N ILE A 57 -11.57 -24.63 4.05
CA ILE A 57 -10.56 -23.69 4.55
C ILE A 57 -10.70 -23.42 6.06
N VAL A 58 -11.90 -23.60 6.63
CA VAL A 58 -12.13 -23.49 8.08
C VAL A 58 -11.35 -24.54 8.89
N GLN A 59 -11.04 -25.70 8.30
CA GLN A 59 -10.19 -26.70 8.94
C GLN A 59 -8.75 -26.20 9.05
N VAL A 60 -8.25 -25.54 8.01
CA VAL A 60 -6.92 -24.91 7.99
C VAL A 60 -6.85 -23.79 9.02
N GLN A 61 -7.90 -22.97 9.15
CA GLN A 61 -7.99 -21.93 10.19
C GLN A 61 -7.91 -22.53 11.59
N ALA A 62 -8.59 -23.65 11.84
CA ALA A 62 -8.52 -24.34 13.14
C ALA A 62 -7.11 -24.91 13.39
N VAL A 63 -6.46 -25.44 12.36
CA VAL A 63 -5.08 -25.94 12.45
C VAL A 63 -4.12 -24.82 12.80
N THR A 64 -4.18 -23.68 12.10
CA THR A 64 -3.24 -22.58 12.36
C THR A 64 -3.48 -21.92 13.71
N ALA A 65 -4.74 -21.79 14.15
CA ALA A 65 -5.07 -21.33 15.50
C ALA A 65 -4.49 -22.27 16.58
N LEU A 66 -4.63 -23.59 16.38
CA LEU A 66 -4.07 -24.58 17.31
C LEU A 66 -2.54 -24.50 17.39
N LEU A 67 -1.87 -24.36 16.24
CA LEU A 67 -0.41 -24.18 16.19
C LEU A 67 0.00 -22.86 16.85
N ASP A 68 -0.75 -21.79 16.66
CA ASP A 68 -0.48 -20.49 17.30
C ASP A 68 -0.54 -20.54 18.82
N ASP A 69 -1.47 -21.33 19.38
CA ASP A 69 -1.67 -21.50 20.82
C ASP A 69 -0.59 -22.37 21.48
N HIS A 70 0.04 -23.28 20.73
CA HIS A 70 0.93 -24.31 21.29
C HIS A 70 2.40 -24.15 20.90
N ILE A 71 2.72 -23.32 19.89
CA ILE A 71 4.09 -23.11 19.41
C ILE A 71 4.59 -21.73 19.84
N GLU A 72 5.79 -21.70 20.41
CA GLU A 72 6.43 -20.45 20.82
C GLU A 72 6.70 -19.51 19.63
N GLU A 73 6.58 -18.20 19.87
CA GLU A 73 6.78 -17.16 18.84
C GLU A 73 8.10 -17.29 18.06
N LYS A 74 9.20 -17.62 18.76
CA LYS A 74 10.54 -17.78 18.16
C LYS A 74 10.60 -18.90 17.12
N ASP A 75 9.79 -19.94 17.30
CA ASP A 75 9.74 -21.08 16.40
C ASP A 75 8.82 -20.76 15.22
N LYS A 76 7.70 -20.08 15.47
CA LYS A 76 6.79 -19.57 14.41
C LYS A 76 7.48 -18.64 13.41
N GLU A 77 8.49 -17.87 13.85
CA GLU A 77 9.31 -17.03 12.97
C GLU A 77 10.19 -17.82 11.99
N ARG A 78 10.55 -19.05 12.36
CA ARG A 78 11.36 -19.95 11.52
C ARG A 78 10.50 -20.84 10.64
N MET A 79 9.24 -21.05 11.02
CA MET A 79 8.28 -21.80 10.23
C MET A 79 7.99 -21.10 8.89
N ARG A 80 7.74 -21.92 7.89
CA ARG A 80 7.25 -21.50 6.58
C ARG A 80 6.08 -22.38 6.18
N GLY A 81 5.30 -21.97 5.20
CA GLY A 81 4.25 -22.84 4.70
C GLY A 81 3.70 -22.42 3.34
N ASN A 82 2.81 -23.25 2.83
CA ASN A 82 1.99 -22.93 1.67
C ASN A 82 0.70 -23.78 1.68
N ILE A 83 -0.31 -23.33 0.93
CA ILE A 83 -1.47 -24.12 0.57
C ILE A 83 -1.33 -24.53 -0.90
N VAL A 84 -1.60 -25.80 -1.19
CA VAL A 84 -1.64 -26.32 -2.56
C VAL A 84 -2.98 -27.00 -2.81
N VAL A 85 -3.45 -26.98 -4.05
CA VAL A 85 -4.73 -27.60 -4.46
C VAL A 85 -4.59 -29.12 -4.65
N GLU A 86 -3.39 -29.61 -4.93
CA GLU A 86 -3.14 -31.05 -5.10
C GLU A 86 -3.18 -31.78 -3.75
N LYS A 87 -4.08 -32.77 -3.66
CA LYS A 87 -4.05 -33.83 -2.65
C LYS A 87 -3.00 -34.86 -3.10
N ASP A 88 -2.25 -35.45 -2.16
CA ASP A 88 -1.12 -36.34 -2.46
C ASP A 88 0.02 -35.73 -3.31
N LEU A 89 0.68 -34.69 -2.80
CA LEU A 89 1.85 -34.11 -3.45
C LEU A 89 3.03 -35.11 -3.60
N PRO A 90 3.66 -35.22 -4.79
CA PRO A 90 4.92 -35.93 -4.97
C PRO A 90 6.05 -35.31 -4.14
N ASP A 91 7.00 -36.14 -3.68
CA ASP A 91 8.09 -35.73 -2.78
C ASP A 91 9.06 -34.68 -3.38
N PHE A 92 8.97 -34.38 -4.68
CA PHE A 92 9.89 -33.50 -5.43
C PHE A 92 9.26 -32.22 -6.00
N VAL A 93 8.01 -31.89 -5.64
CA VAL A 93 7.40 -30.64 -6.14
C VAL A 93 7.96 -29.45 -5.36
N HIS A 94 8.74 -28.61 -6.04
CA HIS A 94 9.16 -27.32 -5.52
C HIS A 94 8.01 -26.32 -5.59
N PHE A 95 7.22 -26.25 -4.52
CA PHE A 95 6.30 -25.14 -4.31
C PHE A 95 6.99 -24.07 -3.46
N PRO A 96 6.68 -22.80 -3.71
CA PRO A 96 7.35 -21.74 -3.00
C PRO A 96 6.68 -21.49 -1.63
N LEU A 97 7.50 -21.37 -0.58
CA LEU A 97 7.06 -21.24 0.80
C LEU A 97 7.02 -19.79 1.28
N TYR A 98 6.05 -19.45 2.12
CA TYR A 98 5.91 -18.14 2.74
C TYR A 98 6.23 -18.18 4.24
N PRO A 99 6.66 -17.08 4.86
CA PRO A 99 6.66 -16.93 6.32
C PRO A 99 5.35 -17.43 6.94
N TYR A 100 5.44 -18.29 7.96
CA TYR A 100 4.24 -18.87 8.57
C TYR A 100 3.27 -17.79 9.05
N LYS A 101 3.77 -16.74 9.70
CA LYS A 101 2.94 -15.61 10.16
C LYS A 101 2.19 -14.92 9.02
N GLU A 102 2.80 -14.78 7.84
CA GLU A 102 2.09 -14.21 6.69
C GLU A 102 1.02 -15.17 6.16
N LEU A 103 1.35 -16.46 6.02
CA LEU A 103 0.42 -17.48 5.55
C LEU A 103 -0.78 -17.62 6.49
N GLU A 104 -0.52 -17.73 7.79
CA GLU A 104 -1.52 -17.78 8.85
C GLU A 104 -2.47 -16.59 8.74
N TYR A 105 -1.92 -15.39 8.59
CA TYR A 105 -2.73 -14.19 8.49
C TYR A 105 -3.61 -14.16 7.22
N ARG A 106 -3.10 -14.68 6.10
CA ARG A 106 -3.88 -14.86 4.85
C ARG A 106 -5.01 -15.88 5.04
N ILE A 107 -4.75 -16.98 5.75
CA ILE A 107 -5.75 -18.02 6.07
C ILE A 107 -6.83 -17.48 7.02
N ARG A 108 -6.45 -16.64 7.98
CA ARG A 108 -7.37 -16.03 8.95
C ARG A 108 -8.31 -15.02 8.31
N TYR A 109 -7.86 -14.28 7.29
CA TYR A 109 -8.65 -13.25 6.61
C TYR A 109 -8.70 -13.46 5.07
N PRO A 110 -9.32 -14.56 4.60
CA PRO A 110 -9.40 -14.88 3.17
C PRO A 110 -10.11 -13.80 2.35
N GLN A 111 -11.02 -13.04 2.95
CA GLN A 111 -11.72 -11.94 2.29
C GLN A 111 -10.79 -10.84 1.80
N TYR A 112 -9.74 -10.49 2.56
CA TYR A 112 -8.79 -9.45 2.13
C TYR A 112 -7.84 -9.97 1.06
N VAL A 113 -7.46 -11.25 1.12
CA VAL A 113 -6.73 -11.92 0.03
C VAL A 113 -7.51 -11.81 -1.27
N ASN A 114 -8.80 -12.15 -1.23
CA ASN A 114 -9.70 -12.04 -2.37
C ASN A 114 -9.84 -10.59 -2.87
N ILE A 115 -10.00 -9.61 -1.98
CA ILE A 115 -10.09 -8.19 -2.35
C ILE A 115 -8.82 -7.74 -3.11
N ILE A 116 -7.64 -8.08 -2.61
CA ILE A 116 -6.35 -7.65 -3.20
C ILE A 116 -6.11 -8.34 -4.53
N GLN A 117 -6.21 -9.68 -4.57
CA GLN A 117 -5.91 -10.47 -5.78
C GLN A 117 -6.91 -10.21 -6.90
N ASN A 118 -8.19 -10.16 -6.58
CA ASN A 118 -9.26 -9.96 -7.57
C ASN A 118 -9.61 -8.48 -7.78
N LYS A 119 -8.78 -7.56 -7.26
CA LYS A 119 -8.89 -6.10 -7.50
C LYS A 119 -10.29 -5.57 -7.20
N ARG A 120 -10.90 -6.01 -6.09
CA ARG A 120 -12.26 -5.65 -5.66
C ARG A 120 -12.30 -4.25 -5.02
N PHE A 121 -11.76 -3.28 -5.73
CA PHE A 121 -11.68 -1.90 -5.28
C PHE A 121 -11.63 -0.93 -6.46
N THR A 122 -12.02 0.30 -6.18
CA THR A 122 -11.96 1.43 -7.08
C THR A 122 -11.21 2.60 -6.41
N SER A 123 -11.04 3.69 -7.13
CA SER A 123 -10.50 4.93 -6.59
C SER A 123 -11.58 5.99 -6.50
N HIS A 124 -11.75 6.58 -5.33
CA HIS A 124 -12.39 7.88 -5.20
C HIS A 124 -11.36 8.98 -5.45
N MET A 125 -11.83 10.12 -5.93
CA MET A 125 -11.04 11.28 -6.29
C MET A 125 -11.35 12.41 -5.31
N GLN A 126 -10.32 12.94 -4.66
CA GLN A 126 -10.46 14.16 -3.85
C GLN A 126 -9.80 15.33 -4.57
N PRO A 127 -10.54 16.41 -4.88
CA PRO A 127 -10.01 17.51 -5.66
C PRO A 127 -8.95 18.31 -4.90
N ILE A 128 -7.92 18.69 -5.63
CA ILE A 128 -6.84 19.60 -5.22
C ILE A 128 -7.06 20.89 -6.00
N PHE A 129 -7.20 22.01 -5.29
CA PHE A 129 -7.50 23.32 -5.88
C PHE A 129 -6.24 24.17 -5.95
N CYS A 130 -6.10 24.94 -7.03
CA CYS A 130 -5.08 25.98 -7.08
C CYS A 130 -5.53 27.21 -6.29
N THR A 131 -4.68 27.72 -5.40
CA THR A 131 -5.02 28.85 -4.53
C THR A 131 -5.18 30.17 -5.29
N LYS A 132 -4.57 30.29 -6.47
CA LYS A 132 -4.63 31.49 -7.31
C LYS A 132 -5.89 31.54 -8.18
N GLU A 133 -6.18 30.47 -8.91
CA GLU A 133 -7.30 30.42 -9.86
C GLU A 133 -8.60 29.92 -9.22
N GLY A 134 -8.53 29.22 -8.08
CA GLY A 134 -9.69 28.59 -7.45
C GLY A 134 -10.28 27.41 -8.23
N SER A 135 -9.64 27.00 -9.33
CA SER A 135 -10.02 25.84 -10.13
C SER A 135 -9.37 24.57 -9.63
N VAL A 136 -9.97 23.42 -9.95
CA VAL A 136 -9.35 22.12 -9.71
C VAL A 136 -8.09 21.98 -10.56
N TYR A 137 -6.99 21.64 -9.91
CA TYR A 137 -5.68 21.37 -10.51
C TYR A 137 -5.49 19.86 -10.79
N GLY A 138 -5.94 19.04 -9.86
CA GLY A 138 -5.74 17.60 -9.85
C GLY A 138 -6.65 16.91 -8.86
N TYR A 139 -6.51 15.60 -8.79
CA TYR A 139 -7.18 14.78 -7.80
C TYR A 139 -6.21 13.80 -7.17
N GLU A 140 -6.33 13.63 -5.86
CA GLU A 140 -5.75 12.50 -5.16
C GLU A 140 -6.68 11.28 -5.27
N PHE A 141 -6.10 10.15 -5.66
CA PHE A 141 -6.81 8.89 -5.86
C PHE A 141 -6.70 8.02 -4.62
N LEU A 142 -7.84 7.82 -3.97
CA LEU A 142 -7.97 7.15 -2.68
C LEU A 142 -8.75 5.84 -2.84
N LEU A 143 -8.14 4.74 -2.43
CA LEU A 143 -8.70 3.40 -2.54
C LEU A 143 -10.05 3.29 -1.80
N ARG A 144 -11.05 2.70 -2.45
CA ARG A 144 -12.39 2.40 -1.87
C ARG A 144 -12.90 1.05 -2.35
N PRO A 145 -13.82 0.40 -1.62
CA PRO A 145 -14.54 -0.77 -2.12
C PRO A 145 -15.18 -0.49 -3.48
N SER A 146 -15.17 -1.47 -4.39
CA SER A 146 -15.82 -1.35 -5.70
C SER A 146 -17.34 -1.46 -5.61
N ASP A 147 -17.81 -2.17 -4.60
CA ASP A 147 -19.22 -2.49 -4.37
C ASP A 147 -19.42 -2.93 -2.91
N ASP A 148 -20.69 -3.03 -2.50
CA ASP A 148 -21.07 -3.42 -1.14
C ASP A 148 -20.92 -4.93 -0.87
N ALA A 149 -20.59 -5.75 -1.88
CA ALA A 149 -20.39 -7.19 -1.67
C ALA A 149 -19.05 -7.49 -1.00
N TYR A 150 -18.06 -6.59 -1.12
CA TYR A 150 -16.75 -6.70 -0.50
C TYR A 150 -16.37 -5.40 0.25
N PRO A 151 -17.09 -5.05 1.33
CA PRO A 151 -16.80 -3.84 2.08
C PRO A 151 -15.46 -3.98 2.82
N PHE A 152 -14.69 -2.90 2.86
CA PHE A 152 -13.49 -2.80 3.67
C PHE A 152 -13.20 -1.34 4.05
N PHE A 153 -12.54 -1.13 5.18
CA PHE A 153 -11.90 0.15 5.49
C PHE A 153 -10.48 0.16 4.91
N PRO A 154 -10.07 1.21 4.17
CA PRO A 154 -8.74 1.25 3.54
C PRO A 154 -7.59 0.98 4.53
N GLY A 155 -7.65 1.55 5.73
CA GLY A 155 -6.63 1.33 6.77
C GLY A 155 -6.49 -0.13 7.21
N GLU A 156 -7.59 -0.88 7.26
CA GLU A 156 -7.56 -2.31 7.55
C GLU A 156 -6.93 -3.11 6.40
N LEU A 157 -7.26 -2.76 5.16
CA LEU A 157 -6.70 -3.42 3.98
C LEU A 157 -5.19 -3.19 3.86
N PHE A 158 -4.72 -1.96 4.12
CA PHE A 158 -3.29 -1.65 4.16
C PHE A 158 -2.58 -2.41 5.29
N SER A 159 -3.14 -2.37 6.50
CA SER A 159 -2.61 -3.13 7.65
C SER A 159 -2.56 -4.63 7.35
N PHE A 160 -3.58 -5.16 6.67
CA PHE A 160 -3.61 -6.54 6.26
C PHE A 160 -2.50 -6.85 5.24
N SER A 161 -2.37 -6.03 4.21
CA SER A 161 -1.39 -6.23 3.15
C SER A 161 0.05 -6.26 3.68
N GLN A 162 0.36 -5.42 4.68
CA GLN A 162 1.67 -5.39 5.33
C GLN A 162 1.93 -6.70 6.11
N ARG A 163 1.01 -7.09 7.00
CA ARG A 163 1.15 -8.30 7.84
C ARG A 163 1.12 -9.60 7.05
N SER A 164 0.43 -9.60 5.92
CA SER A 164 0.33 -10.75 5.01
C SER A 164 1.42 -10.76 3.95
N GLY A 165 2.32 -9.78 3.86
CA GLY A 165 3.31 -9.70 2.78
C GLY A 165 2.70 -9.46 1.38
N MET A 166 1.45 -8.99 1.29
CA MET A 166 0.74 -8.65 0.04
C MET A 166 0.83 -7.16 -0.33
N GLN A 167 1.64 -6.38 0.41
CA GLN A 167 1.78 -4.93 0.25
C GLN A 167 2.17 -4.53 -1.19
N SER A 168 3.17 -5.18 -1.79
CA SER A 168 3.57 -4.89 -3.18
C SER A 168 2.49 -5.17 -4.20
N MET A 169 1.68 -6.21 -3.99
CA MET A 169 0.55 -6.53 -4.86
C MET A 169 -0.56 -5.48 -4.73
N LEU A 170 -0.95 -5.12 -3.50
CA LEU A 170 -1.95 -4.09 -3.27
C LEU A 170 -1.53 -2.75 -3.89
N ASP A 171 -0.31 -2.31 -3.61
CA ASP A 171 0.23 -1.05 -4.12
C ASP A 171 0.29 -1.03 -5.66
N SER A 172 0.79 -2.09 -6.30
CA SER A 172 0.78 -2.18 -7.77
C SER A 172 -0.63 -2.17 -8.35
N HIS A 173 -1.58 -2.89 -7.74
CA HIS A 173 -2.96 -2.90 -8.22
C HIS A 173 -3.67 -1.56 -8.01
N ALA A 174 -3.40 -0.88 -6.89
CA ALA A 174 -3.93 0.45 -6.58
C ALA A 174 -3.43 1.50 -7.60
N ARG A 175 -2.13 1.52 -7.91
CA ARG A 175 -1.57 2.42 -8.94
C ARG A 175 -2.22 2.23 -10.29
N ILE A 176 -2.34 0.98 -10.75
CA ILE A 176 -2.97 0.66 -12.04
C ILE A 176 -4.45 1.08 -12.03
N ASN A 177 -5.16 0.85 -10.91
CA ASN A 177 -6.55 1.28 -10.76
C ASN A 177 -6.69 2.80 -10.84
N ALA A 178 -5.80 3.57 -10.21
CA ALA A 178 -5.82 5.02 -10.24
C ALA A 178 -5.54 5.56 -11.65
N ILE A 179 -4.54 5.01 -12.36
CA ILE A 179 -4.26 5.38 -13.77
C ILE A 179 -5.46 5.11 -14.67
N ARG A 180 -6.04 3.90 -14.57
CA ARG A 180 -7.23 3.54 -15.34
C ARG A 180 -8.40 4.48 -15.04
N THR A 181 -8.73 4.67 -13.76
CA THR A 181 -9.85 5.53 -13.34
C THR A 181 -9.62 6.97 -13.80
N GLY A 182 -8.40 7.50 -13.64
CA GLY A 182 -8.04 8.84 -14.11
C GLY A 182 -8.15 9.00 -15.63
N SER A 183 -7.80 7.97 -16.41
CA SER A 183 -7.98 7.97 -17.87
C SER A 183 -9.45 8.00 -18.30
N GLU A 184 -10.32 7.35 -17.52
CA GLU A 184 -11.75 7.23 -17.82
C GLU A 184 -12.54 8.49 -17.39
N ARG A 185 -12.09 9.14 -16.31
CA ARG A 185 -12.87 10.19 -15.62
C ARG A 185 -12.33 11.60 -15.80
N LEU A 186 -11.02 11.76 -16.02
CA LEU A 186 -10.35 13.06 -16.06
C LEU A 186 -9.86 13.38 -17.47
N LYS A 187 -9.77 14.68 -17.80
CA LYS A 187 -9.30 15.12 -19.11
C LYS A 187 -7.83 15.48 -19.06
N ASP A 188 -7.50 16.54 -18.34
CA ASP A 188 -6.17 17.15 -18.31
C ASP A 188 -5.63 17.30 -16.88
N GLU A 189 -6.49 17.09 -15.88
CA GLU A 189 -6.16 17.22 -14.47
C GLU A 189 -5.07 16.20 -14.06
N LYS A 190 -4.27 16.60 -13.06
CA LYS A 190 -3.24 15.73 -12.45
C LYS A 190 -3.88 14.57 -11.68
N ILE A 191 -3.19 13.43 -11.70
CA ILE A 191 -3.56 12.20 -11.01
C ILE A 191 -2.51 11.95 -9.94
N PHE A 192 -2.83 12.30 -8.70
CA PHE A 192 -1.97 12.06 -7.54
C PHE A 192 -2.24 10.66 -6.99
N ILE A 193 -1.18 9.85 -6.88
CA ILE A 193 -1.24 8.43 -6.55
C ILE A 193 -0.24 8.13 -5.44
N ASN A 194 -0.76 7.63 -4.32
CA ASN A 194 0.05 7.13 -3.23
C ASN A 194 0.91 5.92 -3.66
N PHE A 195 2.17 5.86 -3.22
CA PHE A 195 3.02 4.69 -3.36
C PHE A 195 3.84 4.41 -2.09
N LEU A 196 4.18 3.14 -1.92
CA LEU A 196 4.95 2.65 -0.76
C LEU A 196 6.40 2.37 -1.20
N PRO A 197 7.43 3.05 -0.66
CA PRO A 197 8.82 2.83 -1.06
C PRO A 197 9.30 1.39 -0.89
N SER A 198 8.90 0.70 0.19
CA SER A 198 9.25 -0.71 0.40
C SER A 198 8.68 -1.63 -0.67
N SER A 199 7.64 -1.22 -1.39
CA SER A 199 7.06 -2.04 -2.45
C SER A 199 7.92 -2.03 -3.72
N ILE A 200 8.85 -1.06 -3.83
CA ILE A 200 9.67 -0.78 -5.00
C ILE A 200 11.12 -1.14 -4.67
N TYR A 201 11.45 -2.42 -4.65
CA TYR A 201 12.82 -2.90 -4.40
C TYR A 201 13.77 -2.61 -5.58
N ASP A 202 13.27 -2.81 -6.80
CA ASP A 202 13.98 -2.47 -8.03
C ASP A 202 13.08 -1.52 -8.84
N PRO A 203 13.35 -0.20 -8.83
CA PRO A 203 12.55 0.76 -9.56
C PRO A 203 12.45 0.46 -11.07
N ALA A 204 13.52 -0.09 -11.68
CA ALA A 204 13.50 -0.39 -13.11
C ALA A 204 12.48 -1.49 -13.45
N HIS A 205 12.29 -2.45 -12.54
CA HIS A 205 11.38 -3.59 -12.75
C HIS A 205 9.98 -3.36 -12.15
N CYS A 206 9.91 -2.80 -10.95
CA CYS A 206 8.67 -2.57 -10.20
C CYS A 206 7.80 -1.45 -10.79
N LEU A 207 8.41 -0.43 -11.42
CA LEU A 207 7.67 0.66 -12.05
C LEU A 207 7.17 0.33 -13.46
N LYS A 208 7.68 -0.76 -14.04
CA LYS A 208 7.32 -1.18 -15.40
C LYS A 208 5.80 -1.34 -15.58
N SER A 209 5.12 -1.98 -14.63
CA SER A 209 3.67 -2.17 -14.69
C SER A 209 2.90 -0.84 -14.64
N THR A 210 3.42 0.15 -13.91
CA THR A 210 2.87 1.51 -13.85
C THR A 210 2.95 2.19 -15.23
N PHE A 211 4.12 2.14 -15.87
CA PHE A 211 4.33 2.77 -17.18
C PHE A 211 3.59 2.01 -18.30
N GLU A 212 3.54 0.68 -18.22
CA GLU A 212 2.72 -0.14 -19.12
C GLU A 212 1.23 0.23 -18.99
N ALA A 213 0.73 0.45 -17.78
CA ALA A 213 -0.64 0.91 -17.56
C ALA A 213 -0.85 2.33 -18.14
N ALA A 214 0.04 3.28 -17.87
CA ALA A 214 -0.05 4.63 -18.42
C ALA A 214 -0.10 4.62 -19.96
N ASN A 215 0.75 3.81 -20.59
CA ASN A 215 0.73 3.62 -22.04
C ASN A 215 -0.56 2.93 -22.54
N THR A 216 -1.01 1.87 -21.86
CA THR A 216 -2.23 1.13 -22.23
C THR A 216 -3.47 2.03 -22.19
N TYR A 217 -3.55 2.93 -21.21
CA TYR A 217 -4.67 3.85 -21.02
C TYR A 217 -4.44 5.24 -21.64
N ASN A 218 -3.38 5.41 -22.44
CA ASN A 218 -3.02 6.68 -23.10
C ASN A 218 -2.94 7.88 -22.13
N VAL A 219 -2.44 7.67 -20.91
CA VAL A 219 -2.22 8.72 -19.92
C VAL A 219 -0.81 9.27 -20.11
N ASN A 220 -0.71 10.58 -20.37
CA ASN A 220 0.58 11.27 -20.41
C ASN A 220 1.26 11.15 -19.03
N PRO A 221 2.50 10.62 -18.93
CA PRO A 221 3.25 10.51 -17.68
C PRO A 221 3.33 11.81 -16.89
N GLU A 222 3.37 12.97 -17.56
CA GLU A 222 3.40 14.28 -16.89
C GLU A 222 2.14 14.56 -16.06
N ARG A 223 1.02 13.88 -16.31
CA ARG A 223 -0.19 13.98 -15.50
C ARG A 223 -0.10 13.20 -14.20
N LEU A 224 0.80 12.23 -14.10
CA LEU A 224 0.95 11.40 -12.91
C LEU A 224 1.84 12.10 -11.88
N VAL A 225 1.39 12.11 -10.63
CA VAL A 225 2.17 12.54 -9.47
C VAL A 225 2.20 11.39 -8.47
N PHE A 226 3.37 10.86 -8.14
CA PHE A 226 3.51 9.81 -7.13
C PHE A 226 3.87 10.39 -5.77
N GLU A 227 3.03 10.12 -4.78
CA GLU A 227 3.18 10.61 -3.42
C GLU A 227 3.78 9.51 -2.55
N VAL A 228 4.91 9.80 -1.89
CA VAL A 228 5.49 8.85 -0.93
C VAL A 228 4.73 8.92 0.39
N VAL A 229 4.11 7.81 0.79
CA VAL A 229 3.34 7.75 2.05
C VAL A 229 4.26 7.58 3.26
N GLU A 230 3.99 8.31 4.35
CA GLU A 230 4.83 8.38 5.56
C GLU A 230 4.88 7.09 6.41
N THR A 231 3.93 6.16 6.23
CA THR A 231 3.78 4.98 7.12
C THR A 231 4.99 4.05 7.17
N GLU A 232 6.00 4.25 6.31
CA GLU A 232 7.28 3.56 6.39
C GLU A 232 8.37 4.53 6.83
N LYS A 233 8.98 4.23 7.98
CA LYS A 233 10.21 4.90 8.40
C LYS A 233 11.15 4.92 7.21
N ILE A 234 11.52 6.11 6.73
CA ILE A 234 12.41 6.24 5.58
C ILE A 234 13.81 5.83 6.05
N VAL A 235 14.09 4.52 5.96
CA VAL A 235 15.35 3.92 6.42
C VAL A 235 16.47 4.22 5.42
N ASP A 236 16.13 4.26 4.13
CA ASP A 236 17.09 4.46 3.05
C ASP A 236 16.67 5.63 2.13
N VAL A 237 17.16 6.82 2.48
CA VAL A 237 16.95 8.04 1.68
C VAL A 237 17.60 7.92 0.29
N ALA A 238 18.70 7.17 0.16
CA ALA A 238 19.36 6.99 -1.13
C ALA A 238 18.51 6.15 -2.08
N HIS A 239 17.87 5.09 -1.56
CA HIS A 239 16.89 4.30 -2.30
C HIS A 239 15.68 5.13 -2.75
N LEU A 240 15.10 5.92 -1.83
CA LEU A 240 13.97 6.80 -2.18
C LEU A 240 14.35 7.84 -3.24
N LYS A 241 15.55 8.41 -3.13
CA LYS A 241 16.09 9.33 -4.14
C LYS A 241 16.25 8.64 -5.50
N ASN A 242 16.66 7.37 -5.52
CA ASN A 242 16.74 6.59 -6.75
C ASN A 242 15.34 6.36 -7.36
N ILE A 243 14.34 6.03 -6.55
CA ILE A 243 12.93 5.93 -6.99
C ILE A 243 12.46 7.24 -7.64
N PHE A 244 12.68 8.38 -6.97
CA PHE A 244 12.30 9.69 -7.48
C PHE A 244 12.97 10.01 -8.82
N TYR A 245 14.27 9.76 -8.92
CA TYR A 245 15.01 9.93 -10.16
C TYR A 245 14.43 9.10 -11.32
N HIS A 246 14.09 7.82 -11.07
CA HIS A 246 13.47 6.97 -12.08
C HIS A 246 12.10 7.46 -12.55
N TYR A 247 11.25 7.95 -11.63
CA TYR A 247 9.98 8.54 -12.00
C TYR A 247 10.15 9.83 -12.81
N GLN A 248 11.00 10.75 -12.33
CA GLN A 248 11.23 12.04 -12.98
C GLN A 248 11.80 11.90 -14.39
N ASN A 249 12.74 10.98 -14.61
CA ASN A 249 13.28 10.71 -15.95
C ASN A 249 12.25 10.10 -16.91
N ALA A 250 11.20 9.46 -16.39
CA ALA A 250 10.09 8.96 -17.17
C ALA A 250 8.99 10.02 -17.42
N GLY A 251 9.23 11.28 -17.02
CA GLY A 251 8.29 12.39 -17.17
C GLY A 251 7.23 12.46 -16.08
N VAL A 252 7.28 11.57 -15.09
CA VAL A 252 6.35 11.53 -13.96
C VAL A 252 6.80 12.47 -12.86
N LYS A 253 5.84 13.07 -12.14
CA LYS A 253 6.11 13.95 -11.02
C LYS A 253 6.11 13.19 -9.70
N VAL A 254 6.83 13.71 -8.71
CA VAL A 254 6.88 13.11 -7.38
C VAL A 254 6.52 14.13 -6.30
N ALA A 255 5.84 13.66 -5.26
CA ALA A 255 5.45 14.45 -4.11
C ALA A 255 5.99 13.82 -2.82
N LEU A 256 6.42 14.66 -1.89
CA LEU A 256 6.69 14.27 -0.50
C LEU A 256 5.46 14.59 0.35
N ASP A 257 4.85 13.58 0.95
CA ASP A 257 3.66 13.72 1.79
C ASP A 257 3.99 14.03 3.26
N ASP A 258 2.99 14.50 4.01
CA ASP A 258 3.02 14.71 5.47
C ASP A 258 4.19 15.56 6.02
N ILE A 259 4.61 16.62 5.31
CA ILE A 259 5.72 17.46 5.79
C ILE A 259 5.34 18.22 7.06
N GLY A 260 6.25 18.17 8.04
CA GLY A 260 6.20 18.99 9.24
C GLY A 260 5.76 18.24 10.50
N THR A 261 5.44 16.97 10.35
CA THR A 261 5.32 15.99 11.43
C THR A 261 6.15 14.73 11.11
N GLY A 262 6.39 13.91 12.15
CA GLY A 262 7.02 12.60 12.01
C GLY A 262 8.39 12.61 11.30
N TYR A 263 8.50 11.85 10.21
CA TYR A 263 9.76 11.60 9.51
C TYR A 263 10.04 12.56 8.35
N ALA A 264 9.02 13.15 7.72
CA ALA A 264 9.15 14.05 6.58
C ALA A 264 9.58 15.46 7.03
N THR A 265 10.90 15.66 7.08
CA THR A 265 11.49 16.93 7.54
C THR A 265 11.83 17.89 6.39
N ILE A 266 12.04 19.16 6.73
CA ILE A 266 12.62 20.16 5.82
C ILE A 266 13.95 19.67 5.21
N ASP A 267 14.73 18.89 5.94
CA ASP A 267 15.99 18.34 5.42
C ASP A 267 15.76 17.24 4.39
N MET A 268 14.67 16.47 4.50
CA MET A 268 14.27 15.52 3.47
C MET A 268 13.79 16.20 2.20
N LEU A 269 12.99 17.27 2.35
CA LEU A 269 12.57 18.12 1.24
C LEU A 269 13.79 18.62 0.44
N LYS A 270 14.83 19.08 1.15
CA LYS A 270 16.11 19.50 0.55
C LYS A 270 16.83 18.38 -0.18
N GLN A 271 16.92 17.19 0.42
CA GLN A 271 17.70 16.08 -0.12
C GLN A 271 17.04 15.40 -1.33
N LEU A 272 15.71 15.30 -1.31
CA LEU A 272 14.90 14.63 -2.32
C LEU A 272 14.52 15.54 -3.49
N ASN A 273 14.35 16.85 -3.22
CA ASN A 273 13.97 17.86 -4.23
C ASN A 273 12.75 17.44 -5.09
N PRO A 274 11.59 17.13 -4.46
CA PRO A 274 10.39 16.70 -5.18
C PRO A 274 9.76 17.85 -5.97
N ASP A 275 8.89 17.49 -6.92
CA ASP A 275 8.07 18.46 -7.66
C ASP A 275 6.98 19.08 -6.77
N TYR A 276 6.42 18.28 -5.84
CA TYR A 276 5.43 18.72 -4.87
C TYR A 276 5.81 18.34 -3.44
N ALA A 277 5.28 19.10 -2.49
CA ALA A 277 5.36 18.78 -1.08
C ALA A 277 4.03 19.10 -0.40
N LYS A 278 3.51 18.16 0.37
CA LYS A 278 2.23 18.29 1.04
C LYS A 278 2.46 18.56 2.53
N ILE A 279 1.79 19.58 3.06
CA ILE A 279 1.89 19.97 4.46
C ILE A 279 0.85 19.16 5.23
N ASP A 280 1.31 18.40 6.22
CA ASP A 280 0.47 17.55 7.05
C ASP A 280 -0.70 18.34 7.68
N ARG A 281 -1.86 17.68 7.71
CA ARG A 281 -3.09 18.21 8.30
C ARG A 281 -2.87 18.71 9.72
N SER A 282 -2.03 18.08 10.53
CA SER A 282 -1.87 18.52 11.93
C SER A 282 -1.24 19.93 12.05
N LEU A 283 -0.45 20.36 11.06
CA LEU A 283 0.05 21.74 10.98
C LEU A 283 -1.01 22.71 10.44
N ILE A 284 -1.91 22.23 9.58
CA ILE A 284 -2.99 23.04 9.00
C ILE A 284 -4.14 23.24 9.99
N GLN A 285 -4.51 22.19 10.72
CA GLN A 285 -5.62 22.17 11.65
C GLN A 285 -5.49 23.30 12.69
N ASP A 286 -6.51 24.15 12.77
CA ASP A 286 -6.57 25.30 13.68
C ASP A 286 -5.40 26.29 13.54
N CYS A 287 -4.65 26.28 12.43
CA CYS A 287 -3.44 27.11 12.28
C CYS A 287 -3.70 28.60 12.47
N HIS A 288 -4.90 29.07 12.12
CA HIS A 288 -5.38 30.44 12.32
C HIS A 288 -5.37 30.90 13.79
N GLN A 289 -5.36 29.96 14.75
CA GLN A 289 -5.32 30.23 16.20
C GLN A 289 -3.91 30.09 16.79
N HIS A 290 -2.95 29.59 16.00
CA HIS A 290 -1.65 29.14 16.46
C HIS A 290 -0.52 29.80 15.67
N PRO A 291 0.01 30.96 16.13
CA PRO A 291 1.08 31.68 15.44
C PRO A 291 2.35 30.84 15.19
N ASP A 292 2.62 29.86 16.05
CA ASP A 292 3.73 28.93 15.89
C ASP A 292 3.54 27.97 14.70
N LYS A 293 2.31 27.48 14.46
CA LYS A 293 2.00 26.69 13.25
C LYS A 293 2.17 27.52 11.99
N ILE A 294 1.69 28.78 12.00
CA ILE A 294 1.86 29.71 10.87
C ILE A 294 3.36 29.93 10.57
N ALA A 295 4.17 30.20 11.59
CA ALA A 295 5.61 30.40 11.42
C ALA A 295 6.31 29.15 10.83
N ARG A 296 5.88 27.94 11.21
CA ARG A 296 6.40 26.68 10.62
C ARG A 296 6.00 26.53 9.16
N ILE A 297 4.73 26.78 8.84
CA ILE A 297 4.24 26.74 7.45
C ILE A 297 5.00 27.76 6.59
N GLN A 298 5.26 28.96 7.10
CA GLN A 298 6.07 29.98 6.43
C GLN A 298 7.50 29.49 6.16
N ALA A 299 8.17 28.88 7.14
CA ALA A 299 9.51 28.33 6.96
C ALA A 299 9.54 27.21 5.90
N ILE A 300 8.53 26.33 5.89
CA ILE A 300 8.38 25.30 4.85
C ILE A 300 8.17 25.96 3.47
N SER A 301 7.33 27.00 3.39
CA SER A 301 7.08 27.80 2.18
C SER A 301 8.34 28.43 1.60
N GLU A 302 9.19 29.00 2.44
CA GLU A 302 10.45 29.60 2.02
C GLU A 302 11.41 28.56 1.42
N VAL A 303 11.53 27.39 2.06
CA VAL A 303 12.39 26.31 1.55
C VAL A 303 11.85 25.75 0.25
N ALA A 304 10.55 25.45 0.16
CA ALA A 304 9.94 24.91 -1.04
C ALA A 304 10.11 25.87 -2.23
N LYS A 305 9.87 27.17 -2.03
CA LYS A 305 10.11 28.22 -3.04
C LYS A 305 11.56 28.27 -3.50
N ALA A 306 12.52 28.16 -2.58
CA ALA A 306 13.94 28.16 -2.91
C ALA A 306 14.35 26.94 -3.76
N GLN A 307 13.63 25.83 -3.66
CA GLN A 307 13.87 24.60 -4.43
C GLN A 307 13.03 24.50 -5.71
N GLY A 308 12.03 25.36 -5.89
CA GLY A 308 11.05 25.23 -6.96
C GLY A 308 10.04 24.10 -6.74
N THR A 309 9.88 23.62 -5.50
CA THR A 309 8.86 22.65 -5.12
C THR A 309 7.54 23.37 -4.87
N LEU A 310 6.44 22.84 -5.43
CA LEU A 310 5.10 23.38 -5.22
C LEU A 310 4.48 22.85 -3.94
N LEU A 311 3.87 23.72 -3.13
CA LEU A 311 3.28 23.31 -1.85
C LEU A 311 1.78 23.08 -1.93
N LEU A 312 1.34 22.02 -1.27
CA LEU A 312 -0.06 21.67 -1.10
C LEU A 312 -0.40 21.65 0.40
N GLY A 313 -1.38 22.45 0.82
CA GLY A 313 -1.92 22.41 2.18
C GLY A 313 -3.07 21.43 2.31
N GLU A 314 -2.95 20.41 3.15
CA GLU A 314 -3.95 19.35 3.30
C GLU A 314 -4.87 19.49 4.51
N GLY A 315 -6.00 18.79 4.43
CA GLY A 315 -6.91 18.66 5.57
C GLY A 315 -7.57 19.98 5.96
N ILE A 316 -7.76 20.89 4.99
CA ILE A 316 -8.48 22.14 5.20
C ILE A 316 -9.96 21.82 5.50
N GLU A 317 -10.44 22.16 6.69
CA GLU A 317 -11.82 21.90 7.11
C GLU A 317 -12.64 23.18 7.28
N THR A 318 -11.98 24.32 7.50
CA THR A 318 -12.63 25.60 7.74
C THR A 318 -12.15 26.70 6.79
N LYS A 319 -12.97 27.75 6.67
CA LYS A 319 -12.61 28.93 5.88
C LYS A 319 -11.41 29.67 6.48
N GLU A 320 -11.35 29.71 7.81
CA GLU A 320 -10.31 30.40 8.58
C GLU A 320 -8.93 29.77 8.34
N GLU A 321 -8.85 28.43 8.32
CA GLU A 321 -7.64 27.70 7.92
C GLU A 321 -7.24 28.04 6.48
N TYR A 322 -8.19 27.95 5.53
CA TYR A 322 -7.94 28.27 4.13
C TYR A 322 -7.39 29.69 3.94
N GLU A 323 -8.07 30.69 4.50
CA GLU A 323 -7.68 32.09 4.40
C GLU A 323 -6.29 32.36 4.99
N THR A 324 -5.91 31.61 6.03
CA THR A 324 -4.59 31.68 6.66
C THR A 324 -3.50 31.12 5.74
N VAL A 325 -3.73 29.96 5.12
CA VAL A 325 -2.67 29.25 4.39
C VAL A 325 -2.62 29.57 2.89
N LYS A 326 -3.69 30.09 2.27
CA LYS A 326 -3.78 30.30 0.81
C LYS A 326 -2.68 31.18 0.21
N SER A 327 -2.06 32.04 1.01
CA SER A 327 -0.93 32.89 0.58
C SER A 327 0.44 32.23 0.76
N LEU A 328 0.49 31.12 1.48
CA LEU A 328 1.70 30.37 1.85
C LEU A 328 1.89 29.10 1.01
N VAL A 329 0.83 28.60 0.39
CA VAL A 329 0.83 27.37 -0.44
C VAL A 329 0.29 27.62 -1.84
N ASP A 330 0.65 26.76 -2.80
CA ASP A 330 0.23 26.84 -4.20
C ASP A 330 -1.10 26.11 -4.42
N TYR A 331 -1.32 25.02 -3.68
CA TYR A 331 -2.50 24.18 -3.79
C TYR A 331 -3.12 23.89 -2.42
N THR A 332 -4.40 23.59 -2.39
CA THR A 332 -5.12 23.20 -1.17
C THR A 332 -6.06 22.03 -1.42
N GLN A 333 -6.20 21.18 -0.41
CA GLN A 333 -7.09 20.03 -0.42
C GLN A 333 -7.76 19.90 0.96
N GLY A 334 -9.02 19.51 1.01
CA GLY A 334 -9.71 19.30 2.27
C GLY A 334 -11.23 19.30 2.16
N TYR A 335 -11.88 18.91 3.26
CA TYR A 335 -13.34 18.78 3.34
C TYR A 335 -14.07 20.12 3.29
N TYR A 336 -13.37 21.23 3.54
CA TYR A 336 -13.89 22.56 3.27
C TYR A 336 -14.33 22.73 1.81
N PHE A 337 -13.61 22.09 0.87
CA PHE A 337 -13.93 22.13 -0.55
C PHE A 337 -14.80 20.96 -0.97
N ALA A 338 -14.30 19.74 -0.80
CA ALA A 338 -15.00 18.52 -1.17
C ALA A 338 -14.39 17.29 -0.50
N LYS A 339 -15.25 16.30 -0.25
CA LYS A 339 -14.84 14.96 0.19
C LYS A 339 -14.45 14.08 -1.02
N PRO A 340 -13.67 13.00 -0.81
CA PRO A 340 -13.39 12.02 -1.86
C PRO A 340 -14.68 11.41 -2.42
N GLN A 341 -14.81 11.39 -3.75
CA GLN A 341 -16.02 10.92 -4.44
C GLN A 341 -15.70 10.13 -5.72
N ALA A 342 -16.66 9.33 -6.19
CA ALA A 342 -16.47 8.46 -7.36
C ALA A 342 -16.47 9.24 -8.70
N GLU A 343 -17.11 10.40 -8.74
CA GLU A 343 -17.16 11.28 -9.92
C GLU A 343 -16.28 12.51 -9.73
N PRO A 344 -15.73 13.08 -10.81
CA PRO A 344 -15.02 14.35 -10.73
C PRO A 344 -15.88 15.46 -10.11
N PHE A 345 -15.24 16.39 -9.41
CA PHE A 345 -15.91 17.53 -8.80
C PHE A 345 -16.62 18.40 -9.85
N ALA A 346 -17.95 18.45 -9.78
CA ALA A 346 -18.78 19.37 -10.54
C ALA A 346 -19.03 20.59 -9.66
N GLY A 347 -18.32 21.69 -9.94
CA GLY A 347 -18.30 22.91 -9.11
C GLY A 347 -19.64 23.54 -8.81
#